data_AF-A0A9Q3JU95-F1
#
_entry.id   AF-A0A9Q3JU95-F1
#
_cell.length_a   1.000
_cell.length_b   1.000
_cell.length_c   1.000
_cell.angle_alpha   90.00
_cell.angle_beta   90.00
_cell.angle_gamma   90.00
#
_symmetry.space_group_name_H-M   'P 1'
#
loop_
_entity.id
_entity.type
_entity.pdbx_description
1 polymer ?
#
loop_
_entity_poly.entity_id
_entity_poly.type
_entity_poly.pdbx_seq_one_letter_code
_entity_poly.pdbx_strand_id
1 'polypeptide(L)'
;MDHQILAAKCKSVVKKVTPVNEPMPQDLNLPLERPPFSRDPYETPLSPNPPIFQETFKVTNERLQAVNFGPPGWLSYEEVNVLKNFITLREKAIAFCEEERGILCQGDTTI
;
A
#
# COMPACT_ATOMS: atom_id res chain seq x y z
N MET A 1 -14.19 -59.25 14.64
CA MET A 1 -14.02 -57.78 14.67
C MET A 1 -13.17 -57.45 13.46
N ASP A 2 -13.80 -57.35 12.29
CA ASP A 2 -13.10 -57.23 11.02
C ASP A 2 -12.76 -55.77 10.75
N HIS A 3 -11.45 -55.46 10.75
CA HIS A 3 -10.95 -54.16 10.38
C HIS A 3 -11.09 -53.97 8.86
N GLN A 4 -12.12 -53.24 8.45
CA GLN A 4 -12.27 -52.74 7.09
C GLN A 4 -11.17 -51.73 6.78
N ILE A 5 -10.15 -52.17 6.05
CA ILE A 5 -9.15 -51.30 5.45
C ILE A 5 -9.83 -50.57 4.30
N LEU A 6 -10.17 -49.30 4.50
CA LEU A 6 -10.61 -48.39 3.45
C LEU A 6 -9.41 -48.10 2.53
N ALA A 7 -9.19 -48.98 1.56
CA ALA A 7 -8.19 -48.78 0.52
C ALA A 7 -8.53 -47.50 -0.25
N ALA A 8 -7.68 -46.49 -0.15
CA ALA A 8 -7.80 -45.26 -0.91
C ALA A 8 -7.88 -45.60 -2.41
N LYS A 9 -8.97 -45.17 -3.07
CA LYS A 9 -9.22 -45.44 -4.49
C LYS A 9 -8.19 -44.70 -5.35
N CYS A 10 -7.06 -45.35 -5.62
CA CYS A 10 -6.04 -44.82 -6.52
C CYS A 10 -6.58 -44.77 -7.96
N LYS A 11 -6.41 -43.61 -8.63
CA LYS A 11 -6.75 -43.47 -10.06
C LYS A 11 -5.92 -44.48 -10.86
N SER A 12 -6.53 -45.14 -11.84
CA SER A 12 -5.79 -46.05 -12.73
C SER A 12 -4.67 -45.30 -13.44
N VAL A 13 -3.58 -45.98 -13.79
CA VAL A 13 -2.42 -45.38 -14.48
C VAL A 13 -2.83 -44.61 -15.74
N VAL A 14 -3.83 -45.13 -16.47
CA VAL A 14 -4.45 -44.46 -17.64
C VAL A 14 -5.12 -43.12 -17.30
N LYS A 15 -5.63 -42.96 -16.07
CA LYS A 15 -6.28 -41.74 -15.56
C LYS A 15 -5.34 -40.88 -14.72
N LYS A 16 -4.05 -41.26 -14.63
CA LYS A 16 -3.06 -40.51 -13.87
C LYS A 16 -2.60 -39.34 -14.74
N VAL A 17 -3.08 -38.15 -14.40
CA VAL A 17 -2.63 -36.91 -15.06
C VAL A 17 -1.17 -36.68 -14.69
N THR A 18 -0.28 -36.78 -15.67
CA THR A 18 1.11 -36.34 -15.55
C THR A 18 1.15 -34.86 -15.89
N PRO A 19 1.56 -33.97 -14.96
CA PRO A 19 1.74 -32.57 -15.30
C PRO A 19 2.82 -32.48 -16.38
N VAL A 20 2.47 -31.87 -17.51
CA VAL A 20 3.43 -31.50 -18.55
C VAL A 20 3.97 -30.13 -18.16
N ASN A 21 5.29 -29.96 -18.19
CA ASN A 21 5.91 -28.68 -17.93
C ASN A 21 5.67 -27.75 -19.12
N GLU A 22 4.57 -26.99 -19.08
CA GLU A 22 4.27 -25.96 -20.07
C GLU A 22 4.70 -24.59 -19.55
N PRO A 23 5.26 -23.71 -20.41
CA PRO A 23 5.55 -22.34 -20.03
C PRO A 23 4.25 -21.61 -19.68
N MET A 24 4.31 -20.73 -18.69
CA MET A 24 3.17 -19.91 -18.29
C MET A 24 2.64 -19.13 -19.50
N PRO A 25 1.36 -19.27 -19.87
CA PRO A 25 0.79 -18.54 -20.99
C PRO A 25 0.93 -17.04 -20.73
N GLN A 26 1.57 -16.32 -21.65
CA GLN A 26 1.79 -14.87 -21.51
C GLN A 26 0.47 -14.09 -21.55
N ASP A 27 -0.53 -14.61 -22.25
CA ASP A 27 -1.88 -14.03 -22.35
C ASP A 27 -2.66 -14.08 -21.03
N LEU A 28 -2.18 -14.84 -20.04
CA LEU A 28 -2.79 -14.97 -18.72
C LEU A 28 -2.44 -13.79 -17.81
N ASN A 29 -1.29 -13.15 -18.06
CA ASN A 29 -0.86 -11.96 -17.33
C ASN A 29 -1.07 -10.75 -18.23
N LEU A 30 -2.23 -10.09 -18.08
CA LEU A 30 -2.43 -8.77 -18.67
C LEU A 30 -1.23 -7.88 -18.31
N PRO A 31 -0.70 -7.08 -19.26
CA PRO A 31 0.39 -6.16 -18.95
C PRO A 31 -0.01 -5.26 -17.79
N LEU A 32 0.97 -4.95 -16.92
CA LEU A 32 0.73 -4.07 -15.77
C LEU A 32 0.37 -2.67 -16.26
N GLU A 33 -0.92 -2.37 -16.32
CA GLU A 33 -1.42 -1.03 -16.62
C GLU A 33 -1.54 -0.21 -15.34
N ARG A 34 -1.18 1.08 -15.43
CA ARG A 34 -1.42 1.99 -14.32
C ARG A 34 -2.93 2.24 -14.21
N PRO A 35 -3.49 2.24 -13.00
CA PRO A 35 -4.89 2.66 -12.82
C PRO A 35 -5.06 4.11 -13.29
N PRO A 36 -6.22 4.47 -13.85
CA PRO A 36 -6.50 5.83 -14.25
C PRO A 36 -6.47 6.74 -13.01
N PHE A 37 -5.67 7.80 -13.07
CA PHE A 37 -5.65 8.80 -12.01
C PHE A 37 -6.86 9.75 -12.17
N SER A 38 -7.55 10.02 -11.07
CA SER A 38 -8.64 11.02 -11.05
C SER A 38 -8.13 12.45 -11.22
N ARG A 39 -6.84 12.69 -10.98
CA ARG A 39 -6.17 14.00 -11.04
C ARG A 39 -4.73 13.84 -11.55
N ASP A 40 -4.18 14.89 -12.14
CA ASP A 40 -2.74 14.97 -12.42
C ASP A 40 -1.92 14.86 -11.11
N PRO A 41 -1.07 13.83 -10.97
CA PRO A 41 -0.23 13.65 -9.79
C PRO A 41 0.84 14.75 -9.62
N TYR A 42 1.20 15.48 -10.68
CA TYR A 42 2.25 16.50 -10.66
C TYR A 42 1.72 17.91 -10.36
N GLU A 43 0.41 18.12 -10.48
CA GLU A 43 -0.23 19.33 -9.96
C GLU A 43 -0.30 19.25 -8.44
N THR A 44 0.76 19.66 -7.74
CA THR A 44 0.75 19.75 -6.28
C THR A 44 0.54 21.22 -5.88
N PRO A 45 -0.56 21.59 -5.20
CA PRO A 45 -0.77 22.96 -4.76
C PRO A 45 0.07 23.23 -3.52
N LEU A 46 1.40 23.33 -3.70
CA LEU A 46 2.28 23.79 -2.64
C LEU A 46 2.28 25.32 -2.67
N SER A 47 1.62 25.93 -1.68
CA SER A 47 1.73 27.37 -1.46
C SER A 47 3.13 27.68 -0.94
N PRO A 48 3.85 28.66 -1.52
CA PRO A 48 5.14 29.12 -0.99
C PRO A 48 5.05 29.59 0.47
N ASN A 49 3.88 30.11 0.87
CA ASN A 49 3.58 30.52 2.23
C ASN A 49 2.47 29.59 2.78
N PRO A 50 2.84 28.47 3.41
CA PRO A 50 1.86 27.58 4.03
C PRO A 50 1.24 28.25 5.26
N PRO A 51 -0.01 27.87 5.62
CA PRO A 51 -0.58 28.28 6.90
C PRO A 51 0.23 27.69 8.06
N ILE A 52 0.16 28.36 9.22
CA ILE A 52 0.76 27.85 10.46
C ILE A 52 0.16 26.47 10.77
N PHE A 53 1.03 25.50 11.09
CA PHE A 53 0.61 24.15 11.40
C PHE A 53 -0.42 24.13 12.55
N GLN A 54 -1.52 23.41 12.32
CA GLN A 54 -2.53 23.08 13.33
C GLN A 54 -2.65 21.57 13.43
N GLU A 55 -2.74 21.07 14.67
CA GLU A 55 -2.92 19.65 14.91
C GLU A 55 -4.23 19.19 14.28
N THR A 56 -4.17 18.07 13.56
CA THR A 56 -5.32 17.43 12.95
C THR A 56 -5.60 16.12 13.67
N PHE A 57 -6.73 15.48 13.40
CA PHE A 57 -7.11 14.21 14.03
C PHE A 57 -6.01 13.14 13.97
N LYS A 58 -5.27 13.06 12.84
CA LYS A 58 -4.22 12.06 12.64
C LYS A 58 -2.80 12.62 12.80
N VAL A 59 -2.59 13.90 12.53
CA VAL A 59 -1.28 14.57 12.59
C VAL A 59 -1.19 15.40 13.87
N THR A 60 -0.66 14.80 14.94
CA THR A 60 -0.40 15.45 16.23
C THR A 60 1.07 15.83 16.36
N ASN A 61 1.40 16.75 17.28
CA ASN A 61 2.80 17.12 17.54
C ASN A 61 3.66 15.92 17.97
N GLU A 62 3.10 15.00 18.77
CA GLU A 62 3.80 13.77 19.20
C GLU A 62 4.18 12.88 18.01
N ARG A 63 3.25 12.71 17.05
CA ARG A 63 3.50 11.92 15.83
C ARG A 63 4.51 12.60 14.92
N LEU A 64 4.51 13.94 14.86
CA LEU A 64 5.52 14.69 14.10
C LEU A 64 6.91 14.60 14.73
N GLN A 65 7.03 14.47 16.05
CA GLN A 65 8.34 14.25 16.69
C GLN A 65 8.95 12.89 16.34
N ALA A 66 8.12 11.89 16.06
CA ALA A 66 8.60 10.59 15.58
C ALA A 66 9.14 10.66 14.13
N VAL A 67 8.75 11.68 13.35
CA VAL A 67 9.23 11.88 11.99
C VAL A 67 10.62 12.52 12.03
N ASN A 68 11.60 11.86 11.43
CA ASN A 68 12.94 12.40 11.31
C ASN A 68 13.01 13.41 10.14
N PHE A 69 13.13 14.70 10.47
CA PHE A 69 13.30 15.79 9.50
C PHE A 69 14.77 16.02 9.07
N GLY A 70 15.68 15.15 9.49
CA GLY A 70 17.11 15.24 9.20
C GLY A 70 17.90 15.90 10.33
N PRO A 71 19.22 16.06 10.14
CA PRO A 71 20.12 16.66 11.13
C PRO A 71 19.84 18.16 11.34
N PRO A 72 20.29 18.75 12.45
CA PRO A 72 20.11 20.18 12.72
C PRO A 72 20.74 21.02 11.60
N GLY A 73 20.00 21.98 11.06
CA GLY A 73 20.43 22.83 9.95
C GLY A 73 20.20 22.24 8.55
N TRP A 74 19.64 21.04 8.44
CA TRP A 74 19.27 20.43 7.16
C TRP A 74 18.10 21.15 6.47
N LEU A 75 17.11 21.58 7.26
CA LEU A 75 15.96 22.33 6.80
C LEU A 75 15.88 23.67 7.53
N SER A 76 15.56 24.71 6.78
CA SER A 76 15.14 25.99 7.34
C SER A 76 13.78 25.87 8.03
N TYR A 77 13.47 26.82 8.91
CA TYR A 77 12.19 26.88 9.60
C TYR A 77 10.99 26.87 8.63
N GLU A 78 11.11 27.60 7.52
CA GLU A 78 10.06 27.68 6.49
C GLU A 78 9.89 26.36 5.73
N GLU A 79 10.98 25.67 5.39
CA GLU A 79 10.91 24.36 4.72
C GLU A 79 10.26 23.30 5.62
N VAL A 80 10.56 23.32 6.93
CA VAL A 80 9.88 22.46 7.90
C VAL A 80 8.38 22.77 7.94
N ASN A 81 7.97 24.04 7.86
CA ASN A 81 6.56 24.41 7.83
C ASN A 81 5.86 23.94 6.54
N VAL A 82 6.52 24.05 5.38
CA VAL A 82 5.99 23.52 4.11
C VAL A 82 5.80 22.00 4.19
N LEU A 83 6.77 21.28 4.76
CA LEU A 83 6.68 19.83 4.94
C LEU A 83 5.57 19.43 5.90
N LYS A 84 5.41 20.14 7.03
CA LYS A 84 4.30 19.91 7.96
C LYS A 84 2.95 20.08 7.25
N ASN A 85 2.80 21.15 6.47
CA ASN A 85 1.58 21.39 5.69
C ASN A 85 1.33 20.29 4.65
N PHE A 86 2.37 19.78 3.99
CA PHE A 86 2.25 18.67 3.06
C PHE A 86 1.80 17.37 3.75
N ILE A 87 2.38 17.05 4.90
CA ILE A 87 2.00 15.89 5.71
C ILE A 87 0.54 15.99 6.13
N THR A 88 0.09 17.17 6.57
CA THR A 88 -1.32 17.43 6.90
C THR A 88 -2.24 17.23 5.69
N LEU A 89 -1.89 17.78 4.52
CA LEU A 89 -2.68 17.64 3.29
C LEU A 89 -2.81 16.18 2.84
N ARG A 90 -1.80 15.37 3.12
CA ARG A 90 -1.71 13.95 2.74
C ARG A 90 -1.92 12.99 3.92
N GLU A 91 -2.52 13.42 5.02
CA GLU A 91 -2.65 12.62 6.24
C GLU A 91 -3.32 11.25 6.03
N LYS A 92 -4.23 11.15 5.05
CA LYS A 92 -4.92 9.91 4.71
C LYS A 92 -3.98 8.85 4.10
N ALA A 93 -2.91 9.28 3.44
CA ALA A 93 -1.97 8.40 2.75
C ALA A 93 -0.76 7.99 3.62
N ILE A 94 -0.52 8.70 4.74
CA ILE A 94 0.65 8.47 5.59
C ILE A 94 0.26 7.57 6.76
N ALA A 95 1.02 6.51 6.97
CA ALA A 95 0.93 5.67 8.17
C ALA A 95 2.04 6.06 9.15
N PHE A 96 1.70 6.35 10.40
CA PHE A 96 2.68 6.68 11.45
C PHE A 96 3.09 5.45 12.27
N CYS A 97 2.21 4.45 12.34
CA CYS A 97 2.45 3.17 13.01
C CYS A 97 2.36 2.00 12.04
N GLU A 98 2.98 0.87 12.37
CA GLU A 98 2.90 -0.35 11.56
C GLU A 98 1.46 -0.88 11.41
N GLU A 99 0.63 -0.67 12.44
CA GLU A 99 -0.80 -1.03 12.43
C GLU A 99 -1.61 -0.21 11.41
N GLU A 100 -1.21 1.05 11.17
CA GLU A 100 -1.82 1.92 10.17
C GLU A 100 -1.31 1.64 8.76
N ARG A 101 -0.25 0.84 8.63
CA ARG A 101 0.31 0.44 7.34
C ARG A 101 -0.62 -0.58 6.70
N GLY A 102 -1.66 -0.08 6.05
CA GLY A 102 -2.55 -0.89 5.24
C GLY A 102 -1.76 -1.66 4.19
N ILE A 103 -2.05 -2.96 4.06
CA ILE A 103 -1.86 -3.66 2.79
C ILE A 103 -2.82 -2.96 1.81
N LEU A 104 -2.45 -2.80 0.54
CA LEU A 104 -3.35 -2.28 -0.51
C LEU A 104 -4.55 -3.24 -0.68
N CYS A 105 -5.48 -3.24 0.27
CA CYS A 105 -6.77 -3.89 0.17
C CYS A 105 -7.62 -2.98 -0.71
N GLN A 106 -8.13 -3.57 -1.79
CA GLN A 106 -8.95 -2.97 -2.83
C GLN A 106 -9.77 -1.78 -2.36
N GLY A 107 -9.64 -0.67 -3.09
CA GLY A 107 -10.34 0.57 -2.82
C GLY A 107 -11.84 0.35 -2.67
N ASP A 108 -12.42 1.05 -1.70
CA ASP A 108 -13.85 1.08 -1.43
C ASP A 108 -14.61 1.45 -2.70
N THR A 109 -15.13 0.43 -3.38
CA THR A 109 -16.15 0.57 -4.41
C THR A 109 -17.45 0.88 -3.68
N THR A 110 -17.70 2.15 -3.40
CA THR A 110 -19.03 2.60 -2.98
C THR A 110 -19.79 3.05 -4.22
N ILE A 111 -20.89 2.32 -4.44
CA ILE A 111 -21.91 2.41 -5.49
C ILE A 111 -22.62 3.77 -5.48
#